data_AF-A0A377JLL0-F1
#
_entry.id   AF-A0A377JLL0-F1
#
_cell.length_a   1.000
_cell.length_b   1.000
_cell.length_c   1.000
_cell.angle_alpha   90.00
_cell.angle_beta   90.00
_cell.angle_gamma   90.00
#
_symmetry.space_group_name_H-M   'P 1'
#
loop_
_entity.id
_entity.type
_entity.pdbx_description
1 polymer ?
#
loop_
_entity_poly.entity_id
_entity_poly.type
_entity_poly.pdbx_seq_one_letter_code
_entity_poly.pdbx_strand_id
1 'polypeptide(L)'
;MMCCSLCEQKVDEIVLFSMYPQFSTTTTKSSMLDIYHNLKALSYTPRIHIVEDFHAYEPYYELIVSTILDTLQERDPRDFTLLLSAHSLPQKIVDSGDPYPHNAKRG
;
A
#
# COMPACT_ATOMS: atom_id res chain seq x y z
N MET A 1 4.64 19.83 7.08
CA MET A 1 6.08 19.64 6.77
C MET A 1 6.31 19.15 5.34
N MET A 2 5.82 17.98 4.92
CA MET A 2 6.06 17.48 3.54
C MET A 2 5.47 18.37 2.43
N CYS A 3 4.16 18.66 2.47
CA CYS A 3 3.52 19.46 1.41
C CYS A 3 4.06 20.89 1.32
N CYS A 4 4.46 21.49 2.44
CA CYS A 4 5.12 22.80 2.46
C CYS A 4 6.44 22.77 1.68
N SER A 5 7.27 21.75 1.95
CA SER A 5 8.56 21.60 1.27
C SER A 5 8.40 21.40 -0.24
N LEU A 6 7.42 20.60 -0.67
CA LEU A 6 7.11 20.39 -2.09
C LEU A 6 6.67 21.69 -2.78
N CYS A 7 5.86 22.50 -2.08
CA CYS A 7 5.43 23.82 -2.57
C CYS A 7 6.61 24.81 -2.68
N GLU A 8 7.49 24.86 -1.68
CA GLU A 8 8.69 25.71 -1.67
C GLU A 8 9.64 25.35 -2.82
N GLN A 9 9.78 24.05 -3.11
CA GLN A 9 10.57 23.54 -4.23
C GLN A 9 9.88 23.70 -5.59
N LYS A 10 8.61 24.16 -5.61
CA LYS A 10 7.81 24.34 -6.83
C LYS A 10 7.76 23.07 -7.68
N VAL A 11 7.50 21.93 -7.05
CA VAL A 11 7.34 20.67 -7.77
C VAL A 11 6.11 20.75 -8.69
N ASP A 12 6.22 20.32 -9.94
CA ASP A 12 5.09 20.39 -10.88
C ASP A 12 4.26 19.10 -10.90
N GLU A 13 4.87 17.97 -10.55
CA GLU A 13 4.26 16.64 -10.57
C GLU A 13 4.60 15.85 -9.32
N ILE A 14 3.58 15.22 -8.72
CA ILE A 14 3.71 14.39 -7.54
C ILE A 14 3.13 13.01 -7.85
N VAL A 15 3.90 11.97 -7.54
CA VAL A 15 3.41 10.60 -7.53
C VAL A 15 3.14 10.19 -6.09
N LEU A 16 1.87 9.93 -5.76
CA LEU A 16 1.44 9.36 -4.50
C LEU A 16 1.43 7.85 -4.63
N PHE A 17 2.54 7.22 -4.23
CA PHE A 17 2.69 5.78 -4.24
C PHE A 17 2.41 5.22 -2.84
N SER A 18 1.34 4.41 -2.71
CA SER A 18 1.03 3.73 -1.45
C SER A 18 2.15 2.74 -1.12
N MET A 19 2.56 2.70 0.15
CA MET A 19 3.47 1.65 0.63
C MET A 19 2.73 0.37 1.04
N TYR A 20 1.39 0.36 0.90
CA TYR A 20 0.55 -0.80 1.14
C TYR A 20 0.18 -1.43 -0.22
N PRO A 21 0.61 -2.68 -0.50
CA PRO A 21 0.26 -3.35 -1.75
C PRO A 21 -1.25 -3.51 -1.93
N GLN A 22 -1.95 -3.91 -0.88
CA GLN A 22 -3.40 -4.02 -0.85
C GLN A 22 -4.03 -2.70 -0.40
N PHE A 23 -4.93 -2.16 -1.22
CA PHE A 23 -5.70 -0.98 -0.82
C PHE A 23 -6.57 -1.27 0.41
N SER A 24 -6.65 -0.28 1.30
CA SER A 24 -7.60 -0.22 2.40
C SER A 24 -8.09 1.22 2.58
N THR A 25 -9.35 1.37 2.97
CA THR A 25 -9.93 2.68 3.30
C THR A 25 -9.31 3.29 4.56
N THR A 26 -8.75 2.47 5.45
CA THR A 26 -8.19 2.92 6.73
C THR A 26 -6.71 3.32 6.64
N THR A 27 -6.01 2.92 5.57
CA THR A 27 -4.58 3.23 5.38
C THR A 27 -4.33 4.06 4.13
N THR A 28 -4.62 3.51 2.96
CA THR A 28 -4.27 4.15 1.68
C THR A 28 -5.14 5.37 1.44
N LYS A 29 -6.46 5.20 1.53
CA LYS A 29 -7.42 6.29 1.31
C LYS A 29 -7.27 7.43 2.32
N SER A 30 -7.10 7.11 3.60
CA SER A 30 -6.90 8.11 4.65
C SER A 30 -5.66 8.95 4.38
N SER A 31 -4.52 8.31 4.04
CA SER A 31 -3.29 9.01 3.69
C SER A 31 -3.45 9.94 2.48
N MET A 32 -4.17 9.51 1.45
CA MET A 32 -4.41 10.32 0.24
C MET A 32 -5.29 11.54 0.53
N LEU A 33 -6.33 11.36 1.33
CA LEU A 33 -7.19 12.46 1.77
C LEU A 33 -6.42 13.50 2.60
N ASP A 34 -5.56 13.04 3.50
CA ASP A 34 -4.72 13.94 4.30
C ASP A 34 -3.79 14.78 3.42
N ILE A 35 -3.13 14.16 2.44
CA ILE A 35 -2.28 14.88 1.48
C ILE A 35 -3.11 15.89 0.69
N TYR A 36 -4.27 15.48 0.17
CA TYR A 36 -5.16 16.37 -0.58
C TYR A 36 -5.61 17.59 0.27
N HIS A 37 -5.98 17.38 1.53
CA HIS A 37 -6.34 18.47 2.44
C HIS A 37 -5.17 19.43 2.69
N ASN A 38 -3.94 18.91 2.84
CA ASN A 38 -2.75 19.73 3.03
C ASN A 38 -2.41 20.55 1.78
N LEU A 39 -2.45 19.96 0.58
CA LEU A 39 -2.21 20.67 -0.68
C LEU A 39 -3.24 21.78 -0.90
N LYS A 40 -4.51 21.49 -0.61
CA LYS A 40 -5.60 22.47 -0.68
C LYS A 40 -5.39 23.63 0.30
N ALA A 41 -4.97 23.35 1.53
CA ALA A 41 -4.69 24.39 2.53
C ALA A 41 -3.53 25.30 2.10
N LEU A 42 -2.57 24.79 1.33
CA LEU A 42 -1.45 25.54 0.77
C LEU A 42 -1.78 26.24 -0.56
N SER A 43 -3.00 26.09 -1.09
CA SER A 43 -3.38 26.56 -2.43
C SER A 43 -2.43 26.08 -3.54
N TYR A 44 -1.84 24.90 -3.35
CA TYR A 44 -0.82 24.34 -4.22
C TYR A 44 -1.44 23.23 -5.08
N THR A 45 -1.29 23.36 -6.40
CA THR A 45 -2.02 22.55 -7.40
C THR A 45 -1.08 21.84 -8.39
N PRO A 46 -0.17 20.97 -7.92
CA PRO A 46 0.66 20.15 -8.80
C PRO A 46 -0.19 19.10 -9.54
N ARG A 47 0.34 18.54 -10.63
CA ARG A 47 -0.25 17.34 -11.24
C ARG A 47 -0.02 16.15 -10.31
N ILE A 48 -1.08 15.40 -10.01
CA ILE A 48 -1.01 14.27 -9.07
C ILE A 48 -1.27 12.97 -9.84
N HIS A 49 -0.33 12.03 -9.72
CA HIS A 49 -0.49 10.64 -10.13
C HIS A 49 -0.63 9.78 -8.88
N ILE A 50 -1.51 8.79 -8.92
CA ILE A 50 -1.83 7.98 -7.74
C ILE A 50 -1.61 6.50 -8.08
N VAL A 51 -0.86 5.82 -7.23
CA VAL A 51 -0.73 4.35 -7.22
C VAL A 51 -1.22 3.88 -5.85
N GLU A 52 -2.48 3.46 -5.80
CA GLU A 52 -3.18 3.13 -4.55
C GLU A 52 -3.29 1.63 -4.26
N ASP A 53 -3.16 0.80 -5.30
CA ASP A 53 -3.20 -0.65 -5.20
C ASP A 53 -2.22 -1.25 -6.23
N PHE A 54 -1.37 -2.16 -5.77
CA PHE A 54 -0.48 -2.95 -6.61
C PHE A 54 -0.36 -4.39 -6.12
N HIS A 55 -1.39 -4.92 -5.43
CA HIS A 55 -1.34 -6.27 -4.85
C HIS A 55 -1.16 -7.36 -5.91
N ALA A 56 -1.59 -7.12 -7.15
CA ALA A 56 -1.51 -8.02 -8.29
C ALA A 56 -0.32 -7.73 -9.23
N TYR A 57 0.66 -6.97 -8.77
CA TYR A 57 1.86 -6.67 -9.55
C TYR A 57 2.82 -7.87 -9.51
N GLU A 58 3.00 -8.56 -10.64
CA GLU A 58 3.76 -9.82 -10.71
C GLU A 58 5.15 -9.77 -10.02
N PRO A 59 5.98 -8.71 -10.21
CA PRO A 59 7.28 -8.64 -9.54
C PRO A 59 7.19 -8.57 -8.00
N TYR A 60 6.06 -8.13 -7.44
CA TYR A 60 5.83 -8.19 -5.99
C TYR A 60 5.70 -9.64 -5.51
N TYR A 61 5.04 -10.52 -6.28
CA TYR A 61 4.95 -11.94 -5.97
C TYR A 61 6.30 -12.64 -6.10
N GLU A 62 7.06 -12.33 -7.17
CA GLU A 62 8.41 -12.85 -7.35
C GLU A 62 9.30 -12.51 -6.16
N LEU A 63 9.21 -11.27 -5.65
CA LEU A 63 9.94 -10.84 -4.46
C LEU A 63 9.55 -11.63 -3.19
N ILE A 64 8.24 -11.84 -2.96
CA ILE A 64 7.76 -12.63 -1.83
C ILE A 64 8.28 -14.07 -1.92
N VAL A 65 8.15 -14.70 -3.09
CA VAL A 65 8.61 -16.07 -3.34
C VAL A 65 10.11 -16.17 -3.11
N SER A 66 10.90 -15.25 -3.67
CA SER A 66 12.35 -15.18 -3.45
C SER A 66 12.67 -15.11 -1.96
N THR A 67 12.00 -14.24 -1.21
CA THR A 67 12.22 -14.06 0.23
C THR A 67 11.93 -15.35 1.02
N ILE A 68 10.87 -16.07 0.66
CA ILE A 68 10.51 -17.36 1.28
C ILE A 68 11.58 -18.41 0.98
N LEU A 69 11.99 -18.54 -0.29
CA LEU A 69 13.02 -19.50 -0.71
C LEU A 69 14.37 -19.19 -0.06
N ASP A 70 14.76 -17.93 -0.01
CA ASP A 70 15.96 -17.47 0.69
C ASP A 70 15.90 -17.79 2.19
N THR A 71 14.71 -17.77 2.81
CA THR A 71 14.56 -18.16 4.22
C THR A 71 14.70 -19.68 4.42
N LEU A 72 14.19 -20.47 3.48
CA LEU A 72 14.26 -21.93 3.51
C LEU A 72 15.67 -22.46 3.28
N GLN A 73 16.47 -21.79 2.43
CA GLN A 73 17.78 -22.27 1.99
C GLN A 73 17.63 -23.70 1.39
N GLU A 74 18.50 -24.64 1.77
CA GLU A 74 18.49 -26.03 1.31
C GLU A 74 17.56 -26.96 2.11
N ARG A 75 16.72 -26.41 3.01
CA ARG A 75 15.81 -27.23 3.84
C ARG A 75 14.60 -27.67 3.04
N ASP A 76 14.08 -28.86 3.34
CA ASP A 76 12.88 -29.38 2.69
C ASP A 76 11.65 -28.54 3.09
N PRO A 77 10.95 -27.88 2.14
CA PRO A 77 9.76 -27.10 2.45
C PRO A 77 8.64 -27.90 3.13
N ARG A 78 8.62 -29.23 2.95
CA ARG A 78 7.60 -30.13 3.52
C ARG A 78 7.70 -30.27 5.04
N ASP A 79 8.83 -29.89 5.62
CA ASP A 79 9.04 -29.90 7.07
C ASP A 79 8.41 -28.68 7.76
N PHE A 80 7.88 -27.72 6.99
CA PHE A 80 7.37 -26.45 7.48
C PHE A 80 5.90 -26.24 7.11
N THR A 81 5.22 -25.45 7.94
CA THR A 81 3.92 -24.87 7.61
C THR A 81 4.11 -23.39 7.30
N LEU A 82 3.73 -22.96 6.10
CA LEU A 82 3.74 -21.54 5.74
C LEU A 82 2.48 -20.85 6.29
N LEU A 83 2.67 -19.91 7.21
CA LEU A 83 1.61 -19.05 7.72
C LEU A 83 1.77 -17.64 7.14
N LEU A 84 0.88 -17.27 6.23
CA LEU A 84 0.75 -15.88 5.77
C LEU A 84 -0.14 -15.14 6.76
N SER A 85 0.41 -14.12 7.42
CA SER A 85 -0.29 -13.29 8.40
C SER A 85 -0.44 -11.87 7.88
N ALA A 86 -1.64 -11.34 7.96
CA ALA A 86 -1.97 -9.98 7.57
C ALA A 86 -2.74 -9.27 8.70
N HIS A 87 -2.66 -7.94 8.75
CA HIS A 87 -3.37 -7.18 9.77
C HIS A 87 -4.88 -7.25 9.57
N SER A 88 -5.63 -7.60 10.62
CA SER A 88 -7.09 -7.63 10.53
C SER A 88 -7.69 -6.23 10.47
N LEU A 89 -8.92 -6.15 9.96
CA LEU A 89 -9.74 -4.94 10.01
C LEU A 89 -10.92 -5.12 10.97
N PRO A 90 -11.40 -4.04 11.61
CA PRO A 90 -12.65 -4.09 12.37
C PRO A 90 -13.81 -4.57 11.47
N GLN A 91 -14.68 -5.43 12.00
CA GLN A 91 -15.77 -6.04 11.23
C GLN A 91 -16.66 -5.00 10.53
N LYS A 92 -16.98 -3.88 11.21
CA LYS A 92 -17.74 -2.77 10.63
C LYS A 92 -17.11 -2.20 9.34
N ILE A 93 -15.78 -2.16 9.25
CA ILE A 93 -15.07 -1.69 8.06
C ILE A 93 -15.18 -2.72 6.93
N VAL A 94 -15.03 -4.01 7.27
CA VAL A 94 -15.25 -5.11 6.32
C VAL A 94 -16.68 -5.09 5.77
N ASP A 95 -17.67 -4.96 6.65
CA ASP A 95 -19.10 -4.90 6.30
C ASP A 95 -19.42 -3.65 5.46
N SER A 96 -18.64 -2.57 5.61
CA SER A 96 -18.77 -1.37 4.78
C SER A 96 -18.19 -1.51 3.37
N GLY A 97 -17.61 -2.68 3.04
CA GLY A 97 -17.13 -3.01 1.71
C GLY A 97 -15.66 -2.70 1.46
N ASP A 98 -14.83 -2.63 2.50
CA ASP A 98 -13.39 -2.47 2.33
C ASP A 98 -12.79 -3.67 1.54
N PRO A 99 -12.02 -3.44 0.45
CA PRO A 99 -11.53 -4.52 -0.40
C PRO A 99 -10.31 -5.24 0.21
N TYR A 100 -9.64 -4.67 1.22
CA TYR A 100 -8.42 -5.22 1.80
C TYR A 100 -8.53 -6.69 2.19
N PRO A 101 -9.58 -7.16 2.90
CA PRO A 101 -9.67 -8.56 3.31
C PRO A 101 -9.81 -9.53 2.13
N HIS A 102 -10.35 -9.08 0.99
CA HIS A 102 -10.42 -9.89 -0.21
C HIS A 102 -9.07 -9.92 -0.94
N ASN A 103 -8.45 -8.75 -1.15
CA ASN A 103 -7.18 -8.63 -1.85
C ASN A 103 -6.05 -9.34 -1.09
N ALA A 104 -6.05 -9.27 0.26
CA ALA A 104 -5.09 -9.97 1.11
C ALA A 104 -5.23 -11.49 1.10
N LYS A 105 -6.38 -12.04 0.70
CA LYS A 105 -6.58 -13.49 0.52
C LYS A 105 -6.25 -13.98 -0.89
N ARG A 106 -6.26 -13.06 -1.86
CA ARG A 106 -6.04 -13.35 -3.27
C ARG A 106 -4.56 -13.31 -3.65
N GLY A 107 -3.81 -12.38 -3.08
CA GLY A 107 -2.35 -12.36 -3.16
C GLY A 107 -1.73 -13.45 -2.29
#